data_AF-A0A918AKW5-F1
#
_entry.id   AF-A0A918AKW5-F1
#
_cell.length_a   1.000
_cell.length_b   1.000
_cell.length_c   1.000
_cell.angle_alpha   90.00
_cell.angle_beta   90.00
_cell.angle_gamma   90.00
#
_symmetry.space_group_name_H-M   'P 1'
#
loop_
_entity.id
_entity.type
_entity.pdbx_description
1 polymer ?
#
loop_
_entity_poly.entity_id
_entity_poly.type
_entity_poly.pdbx_seq_one_letter_code
_entity_poly.pdbx_strand_id
1 'polypeptide(L)'
;MRVAKLVIAAVALITAVGAVLADVVIPASAAQHAFNDNWPPHARFHDVQYVAMSVLLGAIGLALALGRGATRARVLWAAAVVSTPWLGMFVAALFPGTAVNDPEFADRTASVLGLHAQLFLALVLVALLGVACGLVLRDRSPR
;
A
#
# COMPACT_ATOMS: atom_id res chain seq x y z
N MET A 1 21.60 4.22 -6.81
CA MET A 1 20.81 3.21 -6.05
C MET A 1 20.32 3.69 -4.69
N ARG A 2 21.09 4.48 -3.91
CA ARG A 2 20.70 4.90 -2.55
C ARG A 2 19.32 5.58 -2.46
N VAL A 3 19.04 6.58 -3.31
CA VAL A 3 17.75 7.29 -3.32
C VAL A 3 16.58 6.32 -3.58
N ALA A 4 16.71 5.44 -4.57
CA ALA A 4 15.66 4.44 -4.86
C ALA A 4 15.38 3.52 -3.67
N LYS A 5 16.43 3.06 -2.96
CA LYS A 5 16.27 2.25 -1.75
C LYS A 5 15.51 3.00 -0.66
N LEU A 6 15.80 4.30 -0.47
CA LEU A 6 15.11 5.13 0.53
C LEU A 6 13.64 5.34 0.17
N VAL A 7 13.32 5.61 -1.10
CA VAL A 7 11.94 5.73 -1.58
C VAL A 7 11.19 4.42 -1.36
N ILE A 8 11.75 3.29 -1.79
CA ILE A 8 11.12 1.97 -1.60
C ILE A 8 10.95 1.65 -0.12
N ALA A 9 11.94 1.95 0.72
CA ALA A 9 11.84 1.73 2.16
C ALA A 9 10.76 2.61 2.82
N ALA A 10 10.63 3.87 2.40
CA ALA A 10 9.57 4.74 2.86
C ALA A 10 8.19 4.19 2.48
N VAL A 11 8.00 3.78 1.22
CA VAL A 11 6.75 3.16 0.78
C VAL A 11 6.50 1.85 1.53
N ALA A 12 7.51 1.01 1.75
CA ALA A 12 7.39 -0.22 2.51
C ALA A 12 6.93 0.02 3.97
N LEU A 13 7.45 1.08 4.61
CA LEU A 13 7.02 1.49 5.94
C LEU A 13 5.57 1.99 5.94
N ILE A 14 5.19 2.81 4.95
CA ILE A 14 3.81 3.27 4.77
C ILE A 14 2.88 2.07 4.57
N THR A 15 3.25 1.10 3.73
CA THR A 15 2.48 -0.14 3.54
C THR A 15 2.33 -0.92 4.85
N ALA A 16 3.42 -1.04 5.63
CA ALA A 16 3.39 -1.82 6.87
C ALA A 16 2.53 -1.18 7.97
N VAL A 17 2.51 0.15 8.04
CA VAL A 17 1.89 0.88 9.17
C VAL A 17 0.55 1.51 8.79
N GLY A 18 0.36 1.89 7.53
CA GLY A 18 -0.81 2.64 7.05
C GLY A 18 -2.12 1.93 7.30
N ALA A 19 -2.24 0.66 6.89
CA ALA A 19 -3.45 -0.14 7.10
C ALA A 19 -3.72 -0.40 8.60
N VAL A 20 -2.67 -0.63 9.41
CA VAL A 20 -2.82 -0.77 10.86
C VAL A 20 -3.40 0.51 11.48
N LEU A 21 -2.88 1.67 11.06
CA LEU A 21 -3.36 2.95 11.56
C LEU A 21 -4.80 3.23 11.12
N ALA A 22 -5.10 3.07 9.84
CA ALA A 22 -6.40 3.40 9.27
C ALA A 22 -7.49 2.42 9.73
N ASP A 23 -7.20 1.12 9.71
CA ASP A 23 -8.25 0.10 9.81
C ASP A 23 -8.42 -0.38 11.27
N VAL A 24 -7.42 -0.13 12.13
CA VAL A 24 -7.41 -0.63 13.51
C VAL A 24 -7.22 0.44 14.58
N VAL A 25 -6.23 1.34 14.43
CA VAL A 25 -5.82 2.22 15.54
C VAL A 25 -6.61 3.53 15.60
N ILE A 26 -6.86 4.17 14.47
CA ILE A 26 -7.53 5.48 14.41
C ILE A 26 -9.04 5.25 14.42
N PRO A 27 -9.79 5.61 15.49
CA PRO A 27 -11.18 5.20 15.64
C PRO A 27 -12.10 5.66 14.50
N ALA A 28 -11.88 6.88 13.98
CA ALA A 28 -12.72 7.46 12.94
C ALA A 28 -12.63 6.72 11.59
N SER A 29 -11.47 6.13 11.26
CA SER A 29 -11.28 5.32 10.06
C SER A 29 -11.54 3.84 10.34
N ALA A 30 -11.20 3.35 11.55
CA ALA A 30 -11.40 1.96 11.94
C ALA A 30 -12.89 1.57 11.96
N ALA A 31 -13.78 2.51 12.31
CA ALA A 31 -15.23 2.33 12.22
C ALA A 31 -15.76 2.15 10.78
N GLN A 32 -14.95 2.43 9.76
CA GLN A 32 -15.26 2.18 8.34
C GLN A 32 -14.67 0.85 7.83
N HIS A 33 -13.94 0.11 8.69
CA HIS A 33 -13.17 -1.08 8.32
C HIS A 33 -13.46 -2.23 9.31
N ALA A 34 -12.43 -2.83 9.91
CA ALA A 34 -12.52 -3.95 10.88
C ALA A 34 -13.54 -3.77 12.01
N PHE A 35 -13.87 -2.52 12.37
CA PHE A 35 -14.82 -2.17 13.44
C PHE A 35 -16.15 -1.61 12.93
N ASN A 36 -16.48 -1.77 11.64
CA ASN A 36 -17.78 -1.40 11.13
C ASN A 36 -18.84 -2.44 11.58
N ASP A 37 -19.82 -2.00 12.37
CA ASP A 37 -20.91 -2.86 12.87
C ASP A 37 -21.83 -3.38 11.76
N ASN A 38 -21.91 -2.70 10.63
CA ASN A 38 -22.72 -3.09 9.47
C ASN A 38 -22.05 -4.14 8.58
N TRP A 39 -20.74 -4.37 8.75
CA TRP A 39 -20.03 -5.38 7.97
C TRP A 39 -20.32 -6.80 8.47
N PRO A 40 -20.61 -7.76 7.57
CA PRO A 40 -20.64 -9.17 7.92
C PRO A 40 -19.30 -9.64 8.50
N PRO A 41 -19.29 -10.66 9.37
CA PRO A 41 -18.05 -11.18 9.97
C PRO A 41 -16.95 -11.52 8.95
N HIS A 42 -17.34 -12.03 7.77
CA HIS A 42 -16.38 -12.40 6.72
C HIS A 42 -15.70 -11.19 6.05
N ALA A 43 -16.38 -10.06 5.91
CA ALA A 43 -15.78 -8.83 5.40
C ALA A 43 -14.72 -8.31 6.37
N ARG A 44 -15.02 -8.28 7.67
CA ARG A 44 -14.05 -7.91 8.73
C ARG A 44 -12.85 -8.86 8.76
N PHE A 45 -13.07 -10.15 8.55
CA PHE A 45 -11.98 -11.12 8.44
C PHE A 45 -11.03 -10.79 7.28
N HIS A 46 -11.57 -10.51 6.09
CA HIS A 46 -10.74 -10.17 4.93
C HIS A 46 -10.03 -8.83 5.06
N ASP A 47 -10.64 -7.86 5.75
CA ASP A 47 -10.01 -6.58 6.09
C ASP A 47 -8.80 -6.78 7.03
N VAL A 48 -8.99 -7.46 8.15
CA VAL A 48 -7.89 -7.75 9.09
C VAL A 48 -6.83 -8.65 8.44
N GLN A 49 -7.23 -9.59 7.57
CA GLN A 49 -6.30 -10.36 6.75
C GLN A 49 -5.46 -9.46 5.85
N TYR A 50 -6.07 -8.47 5.18
CA TYR A 50 -5.38 -7.50 4.34
C TYR A 50 -4.42 -6.60 5.15
N VAL A 51 -4.83 -6.14 6.33
CA VAL A 51 -3.97 -5.39 7.27
C VAL A 51 -2.73 -6.22 7.61
N ALA A 52 -2.92 -7.47 8.05
CA ALA A 52 -1.82 -8.37 8.41
C ALA A 52 -0.89 -8.65 7.22
N MET A 53 -1.46 -8.89 6.03
CA MET A 53 -0.67 -9.07 4.81
C MET A 53 0.14 -7.81 4.46
N SER A 54 -0.43 -6.62 4.61
CA SER A 54 0.26 -5.35 4.35
C SER A 54 1.46 -5.15 5.28
N VAL A 55 1.33 -5.49 6.57
CA VAL A 55 2.46 -5.53 7.53
C VAL A 55 3.57 -6.46 7.04
N LEU A 56 3.23 -7.70 6.67
CA LEU A 56 4.19 -8.69 6.20
C LEU A 56 4.88 -8.27 4.91
N LEU A 57 4.13 -7.77 3.93
CA LEU A 57 4.65 -7.31 2.64
C LEU A 57 5.56 -6.09 2.81
N GLY A 58 5.20 -5.14 3.68
CA GLY A 58 6.06 -4.02 4.03
C GLY A 58 7.36 -4.46 4.71
N ALA A 59 7.30 -5.40 5.66
CA ALA A 59 8.49 -5.96 6.31
C ALA A 59 9.41 -6.70 5.31
N ILE A 60 8.84 -7.52 4.43
CA ILE A 60 9.57 -8.18 3.35
C ILE A 60 10.21 -7.15 2.42
N GLY A 61 9.46 -6.11 2.03
CA GLY A 61 9.95 -5.00 1.24
C GLY A 61 11.16 -4.30 1.86
N LEU A 62 11.10 -4.00 3.16
CA LEU A 62 12.22 -3.41 3.92
C LEU A 62 13.44 -4.34 3.94
N ALA A 63 13.24 -5.62 4.23
CA ALA A 63 14.31 -6.61 4.24
C ALA A 63 14.97 -6.77 2.86
N LEU A 64 14.18 -6.73 1.79
CA LEU A 64 14.68 -6.78 0.42
C LEU A 64 15.44 -5.50 0.03
N ALA A 65 14.87 -4.33 0.34
CA ALA A 65 15.44 -3.04 -0.03
C ALA A 65 16.69 -2.70 0.78
N LEU A 66 16.71 -2.92 2.10
CA LEU A 66 17.78 -2.46 2.99
C LEU A 66 18.82 -3.53 3.35
N GLY A 67 18.61 -4.78 2.94
CA GLY A 67 19.55 -5.87 3.18
C GLY A 67 20.98 -5.57 2.72
N ARG A 68 21.96 -6.06 3.48
CA ARG A 68 23.38 -5.97 3.12
C ARG A 68 23.60 -6.63 1.75
N GLY A 69 24.38 -5.98 0.88
CA GLY A 69 24.65 -6.49 -0.48
C GLY A 69 23.41 -6.54 -1.38
N ALA A 70 22.38 -5.73 -1.13
CA ALA A 70 21.17 -5.71 -1.95
C ALA A 70 21.51 -5.43 -3.43
N THR A 71 21.25 -6.44 -4.26
CA THR A 71 21.43 -6.38 -5.70
C THR A 71 20.34 -5.54 -6.36
N ARG A 72 20.58 -5.06 -7.59
CA ARG A 72 19.54 -4.34 -8.36
C ARG A 72 18.25 -5.15 -8.47
N ALA A 73 18.35 -6.45 -8.75
CA ALA A 73 17.19 -7.34 -8.83
C ALA A 73 16.44 -7.40 -7.49
N ARG A 74 17.16 -7.53 -6.37
CA ARG A 74 16.55 -7.55 -5.03
C ARG A 74 15.81 -6.24 -4.69
N VAL A 75 16.35 -5.09 -5.10
CA VAL A 75 15.69 -3.79 -4.91
C VAL A 75 14.44 -3.67 -5.80
N LEU A 76 14.47 -4.17 -7.04
CA LEU A 76 13.29 -4.21 -7.90
C LEU A 76 12.21 -5.15 -7.35
N TRP A 77 12.61 -6.31 -6.79
CA TRP A 77 11.69 -7.21 -6.10
C TRP A 77 11.07 -6.55 -4.86
N ALA A 78 11.83 -5.77 -4.10
CA ALA A 78 11.28 -4.99 -3.01
C ALA A 78 10.16 -4.06 -3.49
N ALA A 79 10.39 -3.33 -4.59
CA ALA A 79 9.39 -2.45 -5.19
C ALA A 79 8.15 -3.22 -5.67
N ALA A 80 8.34 -4.36 -6.33
CA ALA A 80 7.23 -5.21 -6.80
C ALA A 80 6.37 -5.70 -5.63
N VAL A 81 7.01 -6.25 -4.59
CA VAL A 81 6.31 -6.76 -3.39
C VAL A 81 5.48 -5.65 -2.73
N VAL A 82 6.07 -4.49 -2.46
CA VAL A 82 5.37 -3.42 -1.73
C VAL A 82 4.34 -2.68 -2.58
N SER A 83 4.41 -2.81 -3.91
CA SER A 83 3.37 -2.27 -4.81
C SER A 83 2.07 -3.08 -4.77
N THR A 84 2.13 -4.35 -4.34
CA THR A 84 0.98 -5.27 -4.49
C THR A 84 -0.29 -4.84 -3.75
N PRO A 85 -0.27 -4.29 -2.52
CA PRO A 85 -1.50 -3.87 -1.86
C PRO A 85 -2.15 -2.68 -2.58
N TRP A 86 -1.33 -1.75 -3.07
CA TRP A 86 -1.77 -0.54 -3.78
C TRP A 86 -2.34 -0.84 -5.16
N LEU A 87 -1.66 -1.69 -5.95
CA LEU A 87 -2.18 -2.17 -7.23
C LEU A 87 -3.46 -2.99 -7.05
N GLY A 88 -3.52 -3.79 -5.98
CA GLY A 88 -4.71 -4.55 -5.59
C GLY A 88 -5.95 -3.68 -5.40
N MET A 89 -5.81 -2.45 -4.89
CA MET A 89 -6.94 -1.53 -4.75
C MET A 89 -7.56 -1.12 -6.09
N PHE A 90 -6.71 -0.83 -7.09
CA PHE A 90 -7.20 -0.51 -8.43
C PHE A 90 -7.87 -1.71 -9.08
N VAL A 91 -7.31 -2.90 -8.91
CA VAL A 91 -7.94 -4.13 -9.40
C VAL A 91 -9.29 -4.34 -8.71
N ALA A 92 -9.37 -4.18 -7.39
CA ALA A 92 -10.62 -4.29 -6.63
C ALA A 92 -11.68 -3.33 -7.18
N ALA A 93 -11.34 -2.05 -7.38
CA ALA A 93 -12.27 -1.04 -7.90
C ALA A 93 -12.84 -1.35 -9.31
N LEU A 94 -12.22 -2.26 -10.07
CA LEU A 94 -12.72 -2.72 -11.36
C LEU A 94 -13.71 -3.89 -11.25
N PHE A 95 -13.78 -4.55 -10.10
CA PHE A 95 -14.69 -5.68 -9.88
C PHE A 95 -16.10 -5.19 -9.52
N PRO A 96 -17.15 -5.69 -10.21
CA PRO A 96 -18.53 -5.32 -9.90
C PRO A 96 -18.90 -5.61 -8.45
N GLY A 97 -19.64 -4.69 -7.83
CA GLY A 97 -20.11 -4.84 -6.45
C GLY A 97 -19.07 -4.50 -5.37
N THR A 98 -17.90 -3.99 -5.75
CA THR A 98 -16.93 -3.43 -4.81
C THR A 98 -17.01 -1.90 -4.81
N ALA A 99 -16.67 -1.29 -3.68
CA ALA A 99 -16.55 0.15 -3.52
C ALA A 99 -15.38 0.47 -2.58
N VAL A 100 -14.80 1.67 -2.71
CA VAL A 100 -13.70 2.09 -1.82
C VAL A 100 -14.22 2.44 -0.42
N ASN A 101 -15.50 2.81 -0.32
CA ASN A 101 -16.18 3.11 0.93
C ASN A 101 -17.65 2.69 0.82
N ASP A 102 -18.26 2.39 1.95
CA ASP A 102 -19.70 2.15 2.01
C ASP A 102 -20.51 3.44 1.80
N PRO A 103 -21.75 3.34 1.29
CA PRO A 103 -22.64 4.48 1.12
C PRO A 103 -22.86 5.30 2.40
N GLU A 104 -22.86 4.65 3.56
CA GLU A 104 -23.05 5.31 4.87
C GLU A 104 -21.94 6.31 5.22
N PHE A 105 -20.76 6.21 4.58
CA PHE A 105 -19.63 7.10 4.79
C PHE A 105 -19.41 8.10 3.66
N ALA A 106 -20.30 8.16 2.65
CA ALA A 106 -20.13 9.01 1.47
C ALA A 106 -19.80 10.47 1.83
N ASP A 107 -20.50 11.04 2.81
CA ASP A 107 -20.32 12.43 3.26
C ASP A 107 -19.00 12.69 4.01
N ARG A 108 -18.30 11.63 4.41
CA ARG A 108 -17.03 11.68 5.16
C ARG A 108 -15.83 11.33 4.28
N THR A 109 -16.07 11.02 3.01
CA THR A 109 -14.99 10.68 2.08
C THR A 109 -14.34 11.91 1.51
N ALA A 110 -13.00 11.93 1.54
CA ALA A 110 -12.22 12.95 0.86
C ALA A 110 -11.95 12.50 -0.58
N SER A 111 -12.07 13.45 -1.53
CA SER A 111 -11.61 13.25 -2.90
C SER A 111 -10.49 14.24 -3.23
N VAL A 112 -9.54 13.77 -4.03
CA VAL A 112 -8.40 14.55 -4.51
C VAL A 112 -8.33 14.36 -6.02
N LEU A 113 -8.46 15.46 -6.77
CA LEU A 113 -8.50 15.46 -8.25
C LEU A 113 -9.55 14.49 -8.83
N GLY A 114 -10.71 14.36 -8.17
CA GLY A 114 -11.81 13.47 -8.59
C GLY A 114 -11.60 12.00 -8.26
N LEU A 115 -10.52 11.63 -7.57
CA LEU A 115 -10.29 10.27 -7.06
C LEU A 115 -10.56 10.21 -5.55
N HIS A 116 -11.08 9.08 -5.07
CA HIS A 116 -11.12 8.81 -3.63
C HIS A 116 -9.70 8.93 -3.04
N ALA A 117 -9.54 9.59 -1.89
CA ALA A 117 -8.23 9.92 -1.32
C ALA A 117 -7.30 8.70 -1.19
N GLN A 118 -7.85 7.54 -0.86
CA GLN A 118 -7.08 6.28 -0.77
C GLN A 118 -6.57 5.80 -2.14
N LEU A 119 -7.36 5.90 -3.21
CA LEU A 119 -6.91 5.57 -4.56
C LEU A 119 -5.90 6.60 -5.08
N PHE A 120 -6.06 7.87 -4.72
CA PHE A 120 -5.07 8.90 -5.02
C PHE A 120 -3.74 8.62 -4.32
N LEU A 121 -3.75 8.24 -3.03
CA LEU A 121 -2.56 7.81 -2.32
C LEU A 121 -1.92 6.58 -2.97
N ALA A 122 -2.71 5.57 -3.33
CA ALA A 122 -2.23 4.39 -4.04
C ALA A 122 -1.52 4.76 -5.35
N LEU A 123 -2.08 5.69 -6.12
CA LEU A 123 -1.49 6.20 -7.36
C LEU A 123 -0.13 6.86 -7.10
N VAL A 124 -0.07 7.74 -6.10
CA VAL A 124 1.18 8.44 -5.71
C VAL A 124 2.26 7.44 -5.31
N LEU A 125 1.93 6.45 -4.46
CA LEU A 125 2.89 5.46 -3.98
C LEU A 125 3.37 4.55 -5.10
N VAL A 126 2.49 4.10 -6.00
CA VAL A 126 2.87 3.31 -7.19
C VAL A 126 3.75 4.14 -8.14
N ALA A 127 3.44 5.42 -8.35
CA ALA A 127 4.27 6.30 -9.17
C ALA A 127 5.67 6.50 -8.57
N LEU A 128 5.77 6.70 -7.24
CA LEU A 128 7.06 6.80 -6.54
C LEU A 128 7.88 5.52 -6.68
N LEU A 129 7.25 4.34 -6.58
CA LEU A 129 7.91 3.06 -6.83
C LEU A 129 8.38 2.94 -8.28
N GLY A 130 7.58 3.39 -9.25
CA GLY A 130 7.96 3.44 -10.67
C GLY A 130 9.19 4.31 -10.91
N VAL A 131 9.24 5.50 -10.31
CA VAL A 131 10.42 6.39 -10.35
C VAL A 131 11.63 5.71 -9.71
N ALA A 132 11.46 5.08 -8.54
CA ALA A 132 12.54 4.35 -7.87
C ALA A 132 13.08 3.20 -8.73
N CYS A 133 12.21 2.43 -9.38
CA CYS A 133 12.59 1.41 -10.35
C CYS A 133 13.38 2.00 -11.52
N GLY A 134 12.92 3.11 -12.10
CA GLY A 134 13.65 3.84 -13.15
C GLY A 134 15.05 4.26 -12.72
N LEU A 135 15.21 4.75 -11.48
CA LEU A 135 16.52 5.09 -10.91
C LEU A 135 17.43 3.86 -10.71
N VAL A 136 16.88 2.71 -10.32
CA VAL A 136 17.66 1.45 -10.20
C VAL A 136 18.12 0.95 -11.57
N LEU A 137 17.26 1.04 -12.58
CA LEU A 137 17.56 0.59 -13.94
C LEU A 137 18.59 1.49 -14.64
N ARG A 138 18.58 2.80 -14.35
CA ARG A 138 19.54 3.77 -14.89
C ARG A 138 20.89 3.76 -14.17
N ASP A 139 20.96 3.25 -12.94
CA ASP A 139 22.21 3.18 -12.20
C ASP A 139 23.18 2.23 -12.91
N ARG A 140 24.30 2.77 -13.40
CA ARG A 140 25.34 2.00 -14.11
C ARG A 140 26.45 1.50 -13.20
N SER A 141 26.40 1.82 -11.90
CA SER A 141 27.46 1.43 -10.96
C SER A 141 27.64 -0.09 -10.98
N PRO A 142 28.86 -0.61 -11.24
CA PRO A 142 29.13 -2.04 -11.10
C PRO A 142 28.79 -2.45 -9.66
N ARG A 143 28.14 -3.61 -9.51
CA ARG A 143 27.78 -4.11 -8.19
C ARG A 143 29.02 -4.39 -7.37
#